data_AF-A0A4S5DEM6-F1
#
_entry.id   AF-A0A4S5DEM6-F1
#
_cell.length_a   1.000
_cell.length_b   1.000
_cell.length_c   1.000
_cell.angle_alpha   90.00
_cell.angle_beta   90.00
_cell.angle_gamma   90.00
#
_symmetry.space_group_name_H-M   'P 1'
#
loop_
_entity.id
_entity.type
_entity.pdbx_description
1 polymer ?
#
loop_
_entity_poly.entity_id
_entity_poly.type
_entity_poly.pdbx_seq_one_letter_code
_entity_poly.pdbx_strand_id
1 'polypeptide(L)'
;MSKRALQAATAVLALVPSITGVLGMMGIHDPLYASLGIALPADATLDGNLRFYAGVWLGLGLAAFSVIPGIERQGRLFATLWTMIFLGGIGRLISLATLGLPWPPFVGFTVLEVVGAPLFIAWQRRVAAHAILGNAHA
;
A
#
# COMPACT_ATOMS: atom_id res chain seq x y z
N MET A 1 11.45 -12.73 -15.76
CA MET A 1 10.89 -12.66 -14.38
C MET A 1 9.49 -13.26 -14.37
N SER A 2 9.14 -14.07 -13.37
CA SER A 2 7.89 -14.85 -13.38
C SER A 2 6.66 -14.02 -13.00
N LYS A 3 5.60 -14.07 -13.82
CA LYS A 3 4.27 -13.49 -13.53
C LYS A 3 3.74 -13.94 -12.17
N ARG A 4 3.90 -15.22 -11.83
CA ARG A 4 3.41 -15.80 -10.56
C ARG A 4 4.06 -15.18 -9.33
N ALA A 5 5.35 -14.83 -9.42
CA ALA A 5 6.05 -14.18 -8.31
C ALA A 5 5.50 -12.77 -8.05
N LEU A 6 5.20 -12.00 -9.10
CA LEU A 6 4.58 -10.68 -8.97
C LEU A 6 3.16 -10.78 -8.40
N GLN A 7 2.38 -11.77 -8.84
CA GLN A 7 1.05 -12.04 -8.29
C GLN A 7 1.10 -12.37 -6.80
N ALA A 8 1.99 -13.29 -6.39
CA ALA A 8 2.16 -13.68 -4.99
C ALA A 8 2.62 -12.49 -4.12
N ALA A 9 3.62 -11.73 -4.59
CA ALA A 9 4.08 -10.54 -3.89
C ALA A 9 2.96 -9.50 -3.73
N THR A 10 2.19 -9.25 -4.80
CA THR A 10 1.05 -8.32 -4.75
C THR A 10 -0.03 -8.81 -3.80
N ALA A 11 -0.32 -10.11 -3.75
CA ALA A 11 -1.30 -10.69 -2.82
C ALA A 11 -0.87 -10.48 -1.36
N VAL A 12 0.39 -10.78 -1.04
CA VAL A 12 0.93 -10.59 0.31
C VAL A 12 0.91 -9.11 0.69
N LEU A 13 1.35 -8.24 -0.22
CA LEU A 13 1.41 -6.81 0.05
C LEU A 13 0.02 -6.18 0.16
N ALA A 14 -0.98 -6.66 -0.58
CA ALA A 14 -2.36 -6.19 -0.49
C ALA A 14 -3.03 -6.51 0.85
N LEU A 15 -2.54 -7.53 1.58
CA LEU A 15 -3.02 -7.80 2.94
C LEU A 15 -2.72 -6.65 3.90
N VAL A 16 -1.61 -5.93 3.71
CA VAL A 16 -1.23 -4.81 4.58
C VAL A 16 -2.30 -3.71 4.58
N PRO A 17 -2.65 -3.07 3.44
CA PRO A 17 -3.71 -2.07 3.40
C PRO A 17 -5.08 -2.60 3.77
N SER A 18 -5.39 -3.87 3.49
CA SER A 18 -6.67 -4.45 3.88
C SER A 18 -6.79 -4.65 5.38
N ILE A 19 -5.79 -5.23 6.04
CA ILE A 19 -5.82 -5.47 7.48
C ILE A 19 -5.72 -4.14 8.22
N THR A 20 -4.71 -3.33 7.91
CA THR A 20 -4.51 -2.04 8.59
C THR A 20 -5.60 -1.03 8.28
N GLY A 21 -6.23 -1.10 7.10
CA GLY A 21 -7.42 -0.31 6.77
C GLY A 21 -8.63 -0.70 7.63
N VAL A 22 -8.87 -2.00 7.85
CA VAL A 22 -9.92 -2.45 8.78
C VAL A 22 -9.62 -2.00 10.21
N LEU A 23 -8.35 -2.07 10.65
CA LEU A 23 -7.96 -1.59 11.97
C LEU A 23 -8.17 -0.07 12.12
N GLY A 24 -7.71 0.71 11.14
CA GLY A 24 -7.87 2.17 11.13
C GLY A 24 -9.33 2.64 11.02
N MET A 25 -10.24 1.79 10.50
CA MET A 25 -11.67 2.07 10.51
C MET A 25 -12.28 2.10 11.92
N MET A 26 -11.54 1.64 12.95
CA MET A 26 -11.89 1.86 14.36
C MET A 26 -11.58 3.29 14.84
N GLY A 27 -10.96 4.13 14.00
CA GLY A 27 -10.76 5.55 14.24
C GLY A 27 -9.84 5.82 15.42
N ILE A 28 -10.27 6.65 16.36
CA ILE A 28 -9.48 6.95 17.58
C ILE A 28 -9.33 5.75 18.52
N HIS A 29 -10.07 4.66 18.29
CA HIS A 29 -9.99 3.40 19.05
C HIS A 29 -9.16 2.32 18.35
N ASP A 30 -8.31 2.69 17.38
CA ASP A 30 -7.43 1.75 16.70
C ASP A 30 -6.53 0.99 17.71
N PRO A 31 -6.60 -0.35 17.77
CA PRO A 31 -5.84 -1.15 18.72
C PRO A 31 -4.33 -1.09 18.47
N LEU A 32 -3.88 -0.76 17.26
CA LEU A 32 -2.46 -0.57 16.97
C LEU A 32 -1.94 0.65 17.75
N TYR A 33 -2.63 1.79 17.66
CA TYR A 33 -2.26 2.98 18.43
C TYR A 33 -2.39 2.75 19.94
N ALA A 34 -3.46 2.08 20.38
CA ALA A 34 -3.64 1.72 21.80
C ALA A 34 -2.50 0.82 22.31
N SER A 35 -2.07 -0.17 21.53
CA SER A 35 -0.96 -1.08 21.90
C SER A 35 0.39 -0.38 22.01
N LEU A 36 0.55 0.75 21.33
CA LEU A 36 1.73 1.61 21.40
C LEU A 36 1.64 2.65 22.53
N GLY A 37 0.57 2.62 23.33
CA GLY A 37 0.32 3.59 24.40
C GLY A 37 -0.04 4.99 23.90
N ILE A 38 -0.45 5.12 22.63
CA ILE A 38 -0.81 6.41 22.03
C ILE A 38 -2.26 6.73 22.39
N ALA A 39 -2.44 7.75 23.24
CA ALA A 39 -3.76 8.29 23.57
C ALA A 39 -4.14 9.38 22.56
N LEU A 40 -5.11 9.08 21.70
CA LEU A 40 -5.66 10.05 20.76
C LEU A 40 -6.75 10.91 21.44
N PRO A 41 -6.81 12.23 21.17
CA PRO A 41 -7.88 13.07 21.66
C PRO A 41 -9.26 12.55 21.24
N ALA A 42 -10.21 12.60 22.16
CA ALA A 42 -11.61 12.26 21.88
C ALA A 42 -12.30 13.41 21.12
N ASP A 43 -11.96 13.53 19.83
CA ASP A 43 -12.48 14.55 18.93
C ASP A 43 -13.11 13.92 17.68
N ALA A 44 -14.34 14.33 17.36
CA ALA A 44 -15.10 13.74 16.25
C ALA A 44 -14.50 14.08 14.88
N THR A 45 -13.82 15.23 14.75
CA THR A 45 -13.15 15.62 13.50
C THR A 45 -11.94 14.72 13.26
N LEU A 46 -11.14 14.48 14.31
CA LEU A 46 -10.02 13.54 14.25
C LEU A 46 -10.49 12.12 13.93
N ASP A 47 -11.49 11.61 14.65
CA ASP A 47 -12.05 10.26 14.41
C ASP A 47 -12.56 10.10 12.98
N GLY A 48 -13.33 11.06 12.48
CA GLY A 48 -13.83 11.07 11.11
C GLY A 48 -12.71 11.06 10.07
N ASN A 49 -11.65 11.86 10.26
CA ASN A 49 -10.51 11.89 9.34
C ASN A 49 -9.72 10.57 9.35
N LEU A 50 -9.46 10.00 10.53
CA LEU A 50 -8.77 8.71 10.65
C LEU A 50 -9.55 7.60 9.93
N ARG A 51 -10.86 7.51 10.16
CA ARG A 51 -11.73 6.54 9.49
C ARG A 51 -11.77 6.76 7.98
N PHE A 52 -11.85 8.01 7.53
CA PHE A 52 -11.86 8.30 6.09
C PHE A 52 -10.57 7.84 5.41
N TYR A 53 -9.40 8.20 5.96
CA TYR A 53 -8.12 7.77 5.40
C TYR A 53 -7.95 6.25 5.46
N ALA A 54 -8.38 5.60 6.55
CA ALA A 54 -8.38 4.16 6.69
C ALA A 54 -9.31 3.47 5.67
N GLY A 55 -10.48 4.04 5.40
CA GLY A 55 -11.41 3.55 4.39
C GLY A 55 -10.85 3.64 2.97
N VAL A 56 -10.20 4.76 2.62
CA VAL A 56 -9.47 4.91 1.34
C VAL A 56 -8.33 3.89 1.25
N TRP A 57 -7.59 3.67 2.33
CA TRP A 57 -6.50 2.71 2.41
C TRP A 57 -6.99 1.26 2.27
N LEU A 58 -8.10 0.91 2.92
CA LEU A 58 -8.78 -0.38 2.75
C LEU A 58 -9.21 -0.58 1.30
N GLY A 59 -9.85 0.43 0.70
CA GLY A 59 -10.27 0.42 -0.70
C GLY A 59 -9.10 0.18 -1.65
N LEU A 60 -7.94 0.80 -1.40
CA LEU A 60 -6.71 0.56 -2.14
C LEU A 60 -6.25 -0.90 -2.05
N GLY A 61 -6.30 -1.51 -0.86
CA GLY A 61 -5.96 -2.93 -0.67
C GLY A 61 -6.90 -3.87 -1.43
N LEU A 62 -8.21 -3.61 -1.36
CA LEU A 62 -9.21 -4.37 -2.11
C LEU A 62 -9.03 -4.22 -3.63
N ALA A 63 -8.75 -3.00 -4.11
CA ALA A 63 -8.44 -2.75 -5.50
C ALA A 63 -7.17 -3.48 -5.96
N ALA A 64 -6.15 -3.59 -5.08
CA ALA A 64 -4.93 -4.33 -5.40
C ALA A 64 -5.21 -5.82 -5.65
N PHE A 65 -6.12 -6.45 -4.89
CA PHE A 65 -6.54 -7.83 -5.17
C PHE A 65 -7.17 -8.00 -6.56
N SER A 66 -7.96 -7.02 -7.01
CA SER A 66 -8.60 -7.05 -8.34
C SER A 66 -7.59 -7.06 -9.50
N VAL A 67 -6.38 -6.54 -9.28
CA VAL A 67 -5.31 -6.45 -10.29
C VAL A 67 -4.60 -7.80 -10.48
N ILE A 68 -4.58 -8.66 -9.47
CA ILE A 68 -3.76 -9.88 -9.43
C ILE A 68 -4.05 -10.85 -10.60
N PRO A 69 -5.31 -11.19 -10.94
CA PRO A 69 -5.59 -12.19 -12.00
C PRO A 69 -5.02 -11.79 -13.36
N GLY A 70 -5.04 -10.49 -13.68
CA GLY A 70 -4.60 -9.93 -14.96
C GLY A 70 -3.45 -8.93 -14.83
N ILE A 71 -2.52 -9.18 -13.90
CA ILE A 71 -1.49 -8.21 -13.49
C ILE A 71 -0.61 -7.68 -14.64
N GLU A 72 -0.44 -8.46 -15.70
CA GLU A 72 0.30 -8.09 -16.91
C GLU A 72 -0.46 -7.11 -17.81
N ARG A 73 -1.80 -7.09 -17.76
CA ARG A 73 -2.67 -6.20 -18.56
C ARG A 73 -3.11 -4.96 -17.79
N GLN A 74 -3.08 -5.01 -16.47
CA GLN A 74 -3.59 -3.96 -15.57
C GLN A 74 -2.52 -2.91 -15.18
N GLY A 75 -1.54 -2.66 -16.05
CA GLY A 75 -0.37 -1.82 -15.71
C GLY A 75 -0.72 -0.40 -15.28
N ARG A 76 -1.76 0.21 -15.87
CA ARG A 76 -2.23 1.55 -15.48
C ARG A 76 -2.78 1.57 -14.05
N LEU A 77 -3.72 0.67 -13.73
CA LEU A 77 -4.29 0.59 -12.39
C LEU A 77 -3.21 0.22 -11.36
N PHE A 78 -2.35 -0.75 -11.66
CA PHE A 78 -1.23 -1.14 -10.81
C PHE A 78 -0.31 0.05 -10.50
N ALA A 79 0.07 0.83 -11.52
CA ALA A 79 0.89 2.02 -11.34
C ALA A 79 0.17 3.11 -10.55
N THR A 80 -1.13 3.31 -10.76
CA THR A 80 -1.93 4.25 -9.96
C THR A 80 -1.92 3.87 -8.48
N LEU A 81 -2.20 2.62 -8.13
CA LEU A 81 -2.21 2.16 -6.74
C LEU A 81 -0.84 2.36 -6.08
N TRP A 82 0.25 1.97 -6.76
CA TRP A 82 1.60 2.19 -6.24
C TRP A 82 2.00 3.65 -6.16
N THR A 83 1.49 4.51 -7.05
CA THR A 83 1.70 5.97 -6.94
C THR A 83 0.99 6.54 -5.71
N MET A 84 -0.23 6.09 -5.41
CA MET A 84 -0.92 6.48 -4.17
C MET A 84 -0.13 6.05 -2.93
N ILE A 85 0.38 4.81 -2.92
CA ILE A 85 1.26 4.29 -1.85
C ILE A 85 2.52 5.16 -1.72
N PHE A 86 3.17 5.50 -2.84
CA PHE A 86 4.37 6.35 -2.86
C PHE A 86 4.11 7.73 -2.26
N LEU A 87 2.98 8.37 -2.60
CA LEU A 87 2.58 9.65 -2.01
C LEU A 87 2.36 9.54 -0.49
N GLY A 88 1.79 8.42 -0.02
CA GLY A 88 1.72 8.11 1.41
C GLY A 88 3.11 8.00 2.06
N GLY A 89 4.06 7.35 1.38
CA GLY A 89 5.45 7.26 1.79
C GLY A 89 6.15 8.61 1.93
N ILE A 90 5.86 9.58 1.05
CA ILE A 90 6.34 10.97 1.20
C ILE A 90 5.81 11.58 2.49
N GLY A 91 4.52 11.39 2.80
CA GLY A 91 3.94 11.82 4.07
C GLY A 91 4.67 11.23 5.28
N ARG A 92 5.05 9.95 5.22
CA ARG A 92 5.85 9.31 6.27
C ARG A 92 7.27 9.85 6.36
N LEU A 93 7.92 10.18 5.24
CA LEU A 93 9.24 10.83 5.24
C LEU A 93 9.19 12.22 5.87
N ILE A 94 8.13 12.99 5.62
CA ILE A 94 7.91 14.28 6.27
C ILE A 94 7.80 14.06 7.79
N SER A 95 6.98 13.12 8.24
CA SER A 95 6.83 12.77 9.66
C SER A 95 8.17 12.33 10.29
N LEU A 96 8.93 11.49 9.58
CA LEU A 96 10.27 11.06 10.01
C LEU A 96 11.22 12.26 10.21
N ALA A 97 11.18 13.22 9.30
CA ALA A 97 12.04 14.41 9.34
C ALA A 97 11.61 15.42 10.41
N THR A 98 10.33 15.49 10.76
CA THR A 98 9.79 16.51 11.69
C THR A 98 9.59 16.00 13.12
N LEU A 99 9.27 14.71 13.28
CA LEU A 99 8.93 14.09 14.58
C LEU A 99 9.90 12.97 14.98
N GLY A 100 10.77 12.52 14.08
CA GLY A 100 11.77 11.49 14.34
C GLY A 100 11.33 10.07 13.96
N LEU A 101 12.12 9.09 14.39
CA LEU A 101 11.98 7.70 13.94
C LEU A 101 10.70 7.04 14.51
N PRO A 102 9.82 6.50 13.65
CA PRO A 102 8.65 5.76 14.13
C PRO A 102 9.06 4.37 14.63
N TRP A 103 8.10 3.66 15.23
CA TRP A 103 8.25 2.24 15.59
C TRP A 103 8.76 1.41 14.39
N PRO A 104 9.75 0.49 14.55
CA PRO A 104 10.54 -0.04 13.43
C PRO A 104 9.77 -0.63 12.23
N PRO A 105 8.64 -1.33 12.40
CA PRO A 105 7.84 -1.80 11.26
C PRO A 105 7.37 -0.67 10.33
N PHE A 106 7.10 0.53 10.86
CA PHE A 106 6.72 1.68 10.05
C PHE A 106 7.87 2.19 9.18
N VAL A 107 9.13 2.04 9.61
CA VAL A 107 10.31 2.35 8.79
C VAL A 107 10.38 1.41 7.59
N GLY A 108 10.15 0.10 7.81
CA GLY A 108 10.11 -0.89 6.74
C GLY A 108 9.01 -0.58 5.71
N PHE A 109 7.83 -0.18 6.17
CA PHE A 109 6.76 0.28 5.30
C PHE A 109 7.16 1.55 4.52
N THR A 110 7.78 2.55 5.15
CA THR A 110 8.23 3.76 4.45
C THR A 110 9.22 3.43 3.33
N VAL A 111 10.17 2.51 3.58
CA VAL A 111 11.11 2.05 2.55
C VAL A 111 10.36 1.35 1.42
N LEU A 112 9.41 0.48 1.72
CA LEU A 112 8.59 -0.20 0.73
C LEU A 112 7.73 0.79 -0.09
N GLU A 113 7.17 1.81 0.55
CA GLU A 113 6.32 2.81 -0.10
C GLU A 113 7.15 3.68 -1.06
N VAL A 114 8.34 4.13 -0.63
CA VAL A 114 9.17 5.07 -1.39
C VAL A 114 10.04 4.38 -2.44
N VAL A 115 10.71 3.30 -2.05
CA VAL A 115 11.64 2.55 -2.92
C VAL A 115 10.93 1.39 -3.60
N GLY A 116 10.05 0.69 -2.88
CA GLY A 116 9.30 -0.42 -3.45
C GLY A 116 8.36 0.02 -4.58
N ALA A 117 7.66 1.15 -4.46
CA ALA A 117 6.75 1.62 -5.51
C ALA A 117 7.37 1.71 -6.91
N PRO A 118 8.48 2.43 -7.15
CA PRO A 118 9.09 2.48 -8.47
C PRO A 118 9.60 1.10 -8.92
N LEU A 119 10.12 0.28 -8.00
CA LEU A 119 10.61 -1.07 -8.32
C LEU A 119 9.49 -2.02 -8.75
N PHE A 120 8.36 -2.03 -8.04
CA PHE A 120 7.20 -2.85 -8.37
C PHE A 120 6.56 -2.42 -9.68
N ILE A 121 6.45 -1.12 -9.94
CA ILE A 121 5.97 -0.59 -11.23
C ILE A 121 6.90 -1.05 -12.36
N ALA A 122 8.22 -0.94 -12.19
CA ALA A 122 9.19 -1.40 -13.18
C ALA A 122 9.10 -2.92 -13.39
N TRP A 123 8.89 -3.70 -12.32
CA TRP A 123 8.72 -5.15 -12.39
C TRP A 123 7.44 -5.52 -13.16
N GLN A 124 6.31 -4.87 -12.88
CA GLN A 124 5.07 -5.08 -13.61
C GLN A 124 5.24 -4.78 -15.10
N ARG A 125 5.89 -3.66 -15.46
CA ARG A 125 6.17 -3.31 -16.86
C ARG A 125 7.00 -4.37 -17.57
N ARG A 126 7.99 -4.95 -16.89
CA ARG A 126 8.77 -6.08 -17.43
C ARG A 126 7.88 -7.29 -17.66
N VAL A 127 7.02 -7.66 -16.70
CA VAL A 127 6.09 -8.80 -16.87
C VAL A 127 5.13 -8.57 -18.04
N ALA A 128 4.59 -7.36 -18.19
CA ALA A 128 3.74 -6.98 -19.30
C ALA A 128 4.45 -7.13 -20.66
N ALA A 129 5.69 -6.65 -20.77
CA ALA A 129 6.47 -6.76 -22.00
C ALA A 129 6.72 -8.23 -22.42
N HIS A 130 7.05 -9.11 -21.48
CA HIS A 130 7.23 -10.55 -21.76
C HIS A 130 5.93 -11.22 -22.21
N ALA A 131 4.78 -10.81 -21.66
CA ALA A 131 3.48 -11.34 -22.08
C ALA A 131 3.11 -10.94 -23.51
N ILE A 132 3.47 -9.71 -23.94
CA ILE A 132 3.27 -9.25 -25.32
C ILE A 132 4.14 -10.05 -26.29
N LEU A 133 5.42 -10.23 -25.99
CA LEU A 133 6.36 -10.99 -26.83
C LEU A 133 5.98 -12.46 -26.93
N GLY A 134 5.53 -13.08 -25.83
CA GLY A 134 5.08 -14.47 -25.84
C GLY A 134 3.86 -14.72 -26.74
N ASN A 135 2.96 -13.74 -26.86
CA ASN A 135 1.80 -13.84 -27.77
C ASN A 135 2.16 -13.58 -29.24
N ALA A 136 3.31 -12.95 -29.53
CA ALA A 136 3.75 -12.70 -30.91
C ALA A 136 4.45 -13.91 -31.56
N HIS A 137 4.85 -14.89 -30.75
CA HIS A 137 5.54 -16.12 -31.17
C HIS A 137 4.69 -17.39 -31.01
N ALA A 138 3.42 -17.25 -30.61
CA ALA A 138 2.44 -18.33 -30.47
C ALA A 138 1.40 -18.22 -31.59
#